data_AF-A0A3P9PYP7-F1
#
_entry.id   AF-A0A3P9PYP7-F1
#
_cell.length_a   1.000
_cell.length_b   1.000
_cell.length_c   1.000
_cell.angle_alpha   90.00
_cell.angle_beta   90.00
_cell.angle_gamma   90.00
#
_symmetry.space_group_name_H-M   'P 1'
#
loop_
_entity.id
_entity.type
_entity.pdbx_description
1 polymer ?
#
loop_
_entity_poly.entity_id
_entity_poly.type
_entity_poly.pdbx_seq_one_letter_code
_entity_poly.pdbx_strand_id
1 'polypeptide(L)'
;MAKRYGDITRVYATGASEKTSQQDKLGYSGVRASEKMAQMDSERMNKFRSKINRVGSQCGIDPALIAAIISRESRAGNALDDGWGDHGNAWGLMQVDIRHHSAKGDWDSEEHLRQATGILVHFIKRIQNKFPSWSREQQLKGGIAAYNMGDGNVHSYENVDAITTGKDYSNDVVARAKWYKRNGY
;
A
#
# COMPACT_ATOMS: atom_id res chain seq x y z
N MET A 1 -16.03 13.38 2.76
CA MET A 1 -15.50 13.20 4.13
C MET A 1 -14.07 13.71 4.18
N ALA A 2 -13.66 14.41 5.24
CA ALA A 2 -12.29 14.91 5.39
C ALA A 2 -11.28 13.74 5.45
N LYS A 3 -10.16 13.85 4.73
CA LYS A 3 -9.12 12.80 4.66
C LYS A 3 -8.34 12.75 5.98
N ARG A 4 -8.77 11.88 6.90
CA ARG A 4 -8.31 11.82 8.31
C ARG A 4 -6.80 11.67 8.48
N TYR A 5 -6.13 11.02 7.52
CA TYR A 5 -4.71 10.65 7.62
C TYR A 5 -3.81 11.32 6.59
N GLY A 6 -4.30 12.30 5.83
CA GLY A 6 -3.56 13.01 4.78
C GLY A 6 -4.16 12.82 3.39
N ASP A 7 -3.80 13.71 2.46
CA ASP A 7 -4.24 13.61 1.07
C ASP A 7 -3.23 12.91 0.17
N ILE A 8 -3.55 11.69 -0.28
CA ILE A 8 -2.68 10.89 -1.16
C ILE A 8 -2.30 11.61 -2.46
N THR A 9 -3.14 12.53 -2.98
CA THR A 9 -2.82 13.28 -4.20
C THR A 9 -1.70 14.29 -3.99
N ARG A 10 -1.52 14.77 -2.75
CA ARG A 10 -0.53 15.76 -2.33
C ARG A 10 0.78 15.14 -1.85
N VAL A 11 0.83 13.82 -1.62
CA VAL A 11 2.06 13.13 -1.22
C VAL A 11 3.06 13.10 -2.38
N TYR A 12 4.29 13.56 -2.16
CA TYR A 12 5.36 13.45 -3.17
C TYR A 12 5.85 12.01 -3.28
N ALA A 13 6.05 11.52 -4.50
CA ALA A 13 6.54 10.18 -4.76
C ALA A 13 7.36 10.11 -6.06
N THR A 14 8.47 9.38 -6.03
CA THR A 14 9.32 9.12 -7.19
C THR A 14 8.85 7.91 -8.00
N GLY A 15 7.93 7.10 -7.46
CA GLY A 15 7.42 5.88 -8.08
C GLY A 15 8.38 4.69 -7.93
N ALA A 16 8.20 3.67 -8.78
CA ALA A 16 8.92 2.41 -8.69
C ALA A 16 10.41 2.55 -9.00
N SER A 17 11.25 1.85 -8.25
CA SER A 17 12.63 1.57 -8.62
C SER A 17 12.69 0.69 -9.87
N GLU A 18 13.88 0.59 -10.47
CA GLU A 18 14.14 -0.38 -11.53
C GLU A 18 13.93 -1.82 -11.05
N LYS A 19 14.34 -2.15 -9.82
CA LYS A 19 14.14 -3.49 -9.25
C LYS A 19 12.67 -3.91 -9.25
N THR A 20 11.78 -2.99 -8.91
CA THR A 20 10.34 -3.26 -8.89
C THR A 20 9.76 -3.26 -10.31
N SER A 21 10.11 -2.29 -11.16
CA SER A 21 9.53 -2.21 -12.51
C SER A 21 9.95 -3.36 -13.43
N GLN A 22 11.11 -3.98 -13.19
CA GLN A 22 11.57 -5.13 -13.96
C GLN A 22 10.82 -6.43 -13.66
N GLN A 23 10.02 -6.49 -12.59
CA GLN A 23 9.09 -7.61 -12.38
C GLN A 23 8.07 -7.73 -13.53
N ASP A 24 7.72 -6.59 -14.14
CA ASP A 24 6.80 -6.50 -15.29
C ASP A 24 7.55 -6.21 -16.61
N LYS A 25 8.89 -6.30 -16.62
CA LYS A 25 9.76 -6.10 -17.81
C LYS A 25 9.51 -4.77 -18.54
N LEU A 26 9.26 -3.70 -17.79
CA LEU A 26 8.81 -2.43 -18.38
C LEU A 26 9.90 -1.69 -19.16
N GLY A 27 11.19 -1.90 -18.85
CA GLY A 27 12.29 -1.15 -19.48
C GLY A 27 12.40 0.33 -19.07
N TYR A 28 11.60 0.76 -18.09
CA TYR A 28 11.66 2.09 -17.45
C TYR A 28 11.25 2.00 -15.98
N SER A 29 11.56 3.04 -15.21
CA SER A 29 11.25 3.15 -13.78
C SER A 29 10.51 4.46 -13.47
N GLY A 30 10.32 4.75 -12.19
CA GLY A 30 9.67 5.95 -11.67
C GLY A 30 8.15 5.89 -11.70
N VAL A 31 7.50 7.05 -11.57
CA VAL A 31 6.04 7.19 -11.50
C VAL A 31 5.35 6.49 -12.69
N ARG A 32 5.88 6.64 -13.91
CA ARG A 32 5.31 6.00 -15.10
C ARG A 32 5.25 4.48 -14.97
N ALA A 33 6.25 3.85 -14.37
CA ALA A 33 6.27 2.41 -14.15
C ALA A 33 5.21 2.00 -13.12
N SER A 34 5.12 2.70 -11.99
CA SER A 34 4.07 2.46 -10.99
C SER A 34 2.67 2.54 -11.58
N GLU A 35 2.39 3.60 -12.34
CA GLU A 35 1.09 3.78 -12.99
C GLU A 35 0.78 2.67 -14.00
N LYS A 36 1.79 2.20 -14.75
CA LYS A 36 1.62 1.07 -15.67
C LYS A 36 1.31 -0.23 -14.93
N MET A 37 2.00 -0.53 -13.83
CA MET A 37 1.75 -1.72 -13.02
C MET A 37 0.34 -1.67 -12.39
N ALA A 38 -0.09 -0.50 -11.88
CA ALA A 38 -1.44 -0.30 -11.38
C ALA A 38 -2.51 -0.52 -12.47
N GLN A 39 -2.24 -0.03 -13.69
CA GLN A 39 -3.10 -0.28 -14.85
C GLN A 39 -3.20 -1.78 -15.17
N MET A 40 -2.08 -2.51 -15.18
CA MET A 40 -2.05 -3.96 -15.45
C MET A 40 -2.82 -4.79 -14.41
N ASP A 41 -2.96 -4.26 -13.19
CA ASP A 41 -3.72 -4.90 -12.11
C ASP A 41 -5.21 -4.48 -12.07
N SER A 42 -5.59 -3.45 -12.82
CA SER A 42 -6.88 -2.76 -12.67
C SER A 42 -8.11 -3.64 -12.95
N GLU A 43 -8.06 -4.49 -13.98
CA GLU A 43 -9.16 -5.41 -14.30
C GLU A 43 -9.42 -6.41 -13.17
N ARG A 44 -8.36 -6.95 -12.57
CA ARG A 44 -8.48 -7.83 -11.39
C ARG A 44 -8.95 -7.05 -10.17
N MET A 45 -8.42 -5.84 -9.97
CA MET A 45 -8.78 -4.97 -8.84
C MET A 45 -10.27 -4.63 -8.80
N ASN A 46 -10.93 -4.54 -9.97
CA ASN A 46 -12.36 -4.22 -10.06
C ASN A 46 -13.24 -5.21 -9.29
N LYS A 47 -12.83 -6.49 -9.18
CA LYS A 47 -13.54 -7.52 -8.40
C LYS A 47 -13.69 -7.15 -6.92
N PHE A 48 -12.75 -6.36 -6.40
CA PHE A 48 -12.68 -6.02 -4.98
C PHE A 48 -13.13 -4.59 -4.68
N ARG A 49 -13.44 -3.79 -5.71
CA ARG A 49 -13.70 -2.33 -5.59
C ARG A 49 -14.77 -2.00 -4.55
N SER A 50 -15.89 -2.73 -4.54
CA SER A 50 -16.96 -2.51 -3.56
C SER A 50 -16.51 -2.78 -2.12
N LYS A 51 -15.72 -3.84 -1.88
CA LYS A 51 -15.16 -4.16 -0.55
C LYS A 51 -14.15 -3.08 -0.12
N ILE A 52 -13.25 -2.69 -1.03
CA ILE A 52 -12.24 -1.64 -0.83
C ILE A 52 -12.89 -0.31 -0.46
N ASN A 53 -13.95 0.11 -1.16
CA ASN A 53 -14.66 1.36 -0.88
C ASN A 53 -15.30 1.37 0.51
N ARG A 54 -15.95 0.27 0.91
CA ARG A 54 -16.57 0.16 2.24
C ARG A 54 -15.53 0.22 3.35
N VAL A 55 -14.44 -0.55 3.23
CA VAL A 55 -13.35 -0.56 4.22
C VAL A 55 -12.66 0.80 4.29
N GLY A 56 -12.35 1.42 3.15
CA GLY A 56 -11.77 2.76 3.11
C GLY A 56 -12.62 3.79 3.85
N SER A 57 -13.94 3.78 3.59
CA SER A 57 -14.88 4.65 4.31
C SER A 57 -14.90 4.38 5.82
N GLN A 58 -14.90 3.11 6.25
CA GLN A 58 -14.96 2.74 7.67
C GLN A 58 -13.66 3.07 8.43
N CYS A 59 -12.52 2.91 7.78
CA CYS A 59 -11.21 3.16 8.37
C CYS A 59 -10.74 4.62 8.22
N GLY A 60 -11.41 5.42 7.38
CA GLY A 60 -11.00 6.79 7.05
C GLY A 60 -9.75 6.85 6.16
N ILE A 61 -9.52 5.82 5.35
CA ILE A 61 -8.41 5.70 4.40
C ILE A 61 -8.96 5.83 2.98
N ASP A 62 -8.24 6.55 2.12
CA ASP A 62 -8.63 6.70 0.71
C ASP A 62 -8.67 5.32 0.04
N PRO A 63 -9.78 4.89 -0.58
CA PRO A 63 -9.88 3.59 -1.22
C PRO A 63 -8.79 3.35 -2.28
N ALA A 64 -8.32 4.41 -2.93
CA ALA A 64 -7.22 4.33 -3.89
C ALA A 64 -5.89 3.90 -3.25
N LEU A 65 -5.65 4.24 -1.98
CA LEU A 65 -4.48 3.77 -1.23
C LEU A 65 -4.58 2.28 -0.91
N ILE A 66 -5.76 1.79 -0.52
CA ILE A 66 -5.98 0.36 -0.28
C ILE A 66 -5.76 -0.43 -1.58
N ALA A 67 -6.34 0.02 -2.70
CA ALA A 67 -6.11 -0.59 -4.01
C ALA A 67 -4.62 -0.60 -4.40
N ALA A 68 -3.90 0.49 -4.13
CA ALA A 68 -2.46 0.56 -4.41
C ALA A 68 -1.63 -0.44 -3.61
N ILE A 69 -1.93 -0.60 -2.31
CA ILE A 69 -1.28 -1.61 -1.47
C ILE A 69 -1.59 -3.00 -2.01
N ILE A 70 -2.85 -3.31 -2.32
CA ILE A 70 -3.22 -4.62 -2.91
C ILE A 70 -2.45 -4.88 -4.22
N SER A 71 -2.31 -3.87 -5.08
CA SER A 71 -1.54 -3.98 -6.32
C SER A 71 -0.06 -4.25 -6.04
N ARG A 72 0.53 -3.56 -5.07
CA ARG A 72 1.93 -3.76 -4.69
C ARG A 72 2.17 -5.14 -4.05
N GLU A 73 1.28 -5.57 -3.17
CA GLU A 73 1.46 -6.77 -2.35
C GLU A 73 1.16 -8.06 -3.10
N SER A 74 0.07 -8.09 -3.88
CA SER A 74 -0.44 -9.35 -4.42
C SER A 74 -0.77 -9.30 -5.90
N ARG A 75 -0.53 -8.17 -6.58
CA ARG A 75 -0.98 -7.95 -7.97
C ARG A 75 -2.49 -8.20 -8.13
N ALA A 76 -3.26 -7.76 -7.12
CA ALA A 76 -4.69 -8.05 -6.96
C ALA A 76 -4.99 -9.56 -6.91
N GLY A 77 -4.22 -10.30 -6.12
CA GLY A 77 -4.33 -11.75 -5.93
C GLY A 77 -3.58 -12.61 -6.94
N ASN A 78 -3.10 -12.03 -8.05
CA ASN A 78 -2.45 -12.81 -9.13
C ASN A 78 -1.06 -13.34 -8.78
N ALA A 79 -0.45 -12.85 -7.70
CA ALA A 79 0.82 -13.35 -7.19
C ALA A 79 0.66 -14.30 -5.98
N LEU A 80 -0.58 -14.69 -5.65
CA LEU A 80 -0.88 -15.54 -4.49
C LEU A 80 -1.17 -16.98 -4.91
N ASP A 81 -0.90 -17.91 -4.00
CA ASP A 81 -1.29 -19.32 -4.06
C ASP A 81 -2.31 -19.61 -2.95
N ASP A 82 -3.58 -19.79 -3.31
CA ASP A 82 -4.72 -19.91 -2.37
C ASP A 82 -4.73 -18.84 -1.26
N GLY A 83 -4.36 -17.61 -1.62
CA GLY A 83 -4.31 -16.48 -0.70
C GLY A 83 -2.98 -16.31 0.04
N TRP A 84 -2.07 -17.27 -0.04
CA TRP A 84 -0.76 -17.20 0.56
C TRP A 84 0.27 -16.57 -0.37
N GLY A 85 1.16 -15.78 0.22
CA GLY A 85 2.40 -15.32 -0.41
C GLY A 85 3.56 -15.37 0.59
N ASP A 86 4.71 -14.82 0.19
CA ASP A 86 5.96 -14.85 0.97
C ASP A 86 6.30 -16.23 1.57
N HIS A 87 6.24 -17.28 0.74
CA HIS A 87 6.50 -18.67 1.16
C HIS A 87 5.61 -19.15 2.31
N GLY A 88 4.35 -18.67 2.37
CA GLY A 88 3.38 -19.02 3.40
C GLY A 88 3.40 -18.12 4.64
N ASN A 89 4.19 -17.04 4.63
CA ASN A 89 4.26 -16.12 5.77
C ASN A 89 3.28 -14.94 5.68
N ALA A 90 2.65 -14.72 4.52
CA ALA A 90 1.77 -13.59 4.32
C ALA A 90 0.39 -14.01 3.77
N TRP A 91 -0.67 -13.46 4.37
CA TRP A 91 -2.05 -13.80 4.06
C TRP A 91 -2.78 -12.70 3.29
N GLY A 92 -3.47 -13.10 2.22
CA GLY A 92 -4.48 -12.33 1.50
C GLY A 92 -4.03 -11.14 0.68
N LEU A 93 -5.00 -10.41 0.13
CA LEU A 93 -4.79 -9.34 -0.86
C LEU A 93 -3.77 -8.26 -0.45
N MET A 94 -3.74 -7.90 0.84
CA MET A 94 -2.81 -6.92 1.41
C MET A 94 -1.64 -7.56 2.19
N GLN A 95 -1.45 -8.88 2.07
CA GLN A 95 -0.29 -9.63 2.58
C GLN A 95 0.03 -9.34 4.07
N VAL A 96 -0.93 -9.67 4.95
CA VAL A 96 -0.71 -9.57 6.39
C VAL A 96 0.30 -10.63 6.83
N ASP A 97 1.42 -10.20 7.41
CA ASP A 97 2.45 -11.10 7.93
C ASP A 97 1.95 -11.88 9.16
N ILE A 98 1.79 -13.19 8.99
CA ILE A 98 1.20 -14.04 10.01
C ILE A 98 2.17 -14.38 11.16
N ARG A 99 3.45 -14.05 11.02
CA ARG A 99 4.44 -14.18 12.10
C ARG A 99 4.23 -13.12 13.19
N HIS A 100 3.53 -12.04 12.86
CA HIS A 100 3.25 -10.91 13.75
C HIS A 100 1.75 -10.73 14.05
N HIS A 101 0.87 -11.30 13.22
CA HIS A 101 -0.58 -11.17 13.34
C HIS A 101 -1.28 -12.50 13.07
N SER A 102 -2.45 -12.76 13.66
CA SER A 102 -3.30 -13.87 13.22
C SER A 102 -4.05 -13.48 11.94
N ALA A 103 -4.12 -14.37 10.95
CA ALA A 103 -4.96 -14.15 9.76
C ALA A 103 -6.45 -14.05 10.14
N LYS A 104 -7.20 -13.14 9.51
CA LYS A 104 -8.65 -12.98 9.74
C LYS A 104 -9.42 -12.95 8.43
N GLY A 105 -10.52 -13.69 8.39
CA GLY A 105 -11.36 -13.89 7.22
C GLY A 105 -10.66 -14.57 6.04
N ASP A 106 -11.39 -14.76 4.95
CA ASP A 106 -10.82 -15.28 3.71
C ASP A 106 -9.84 -14.26 3.09
N TRP A 107 -8.92 -14.76 2.28
CA TRP A 107 -7.79 -14.02 1.70
C TRP A 107 -8.21 -12.77 0.88
N ASP A 108 -9.43 -12.75 0.36
CA ASP A 108 -10.03 -11.65 -0.42
C ASP A 108 -11.22 -10.98 0.28
N SER A 109 -11.50 -11.34 1.54
CA SER A 109 -12.68 -10.92 2.28
C SER A 109 -12.63 -9.46 2.73
N GLU A 110 -13.79 -8.89 3.05
CA GLU A 110 -13.85 -7.57 3.68
C GLU A 110 -13.22 -7.56 5.08
N GLU A 111 -13.29 -8.68 5.81
CA GLU A 111 -12.65 -8.84 7.12
C GLU A 111 -11.13 -8.73 7.00
N HIS A 112 -10.53 -9.41 6.03
CA HIS A 112 -9.10 -9.31 5.72
C HIS A 112 -8.70 -7.87 5.39
N LEU A 113 -9.42 -7.23 4.46
CA LEU A 113 -9.13 -5.84 4.08
C LEU A 113 -9.24 -4.89 5.27
N ARG A 114 -10.23 -5.10 6.16
CA ARG A 114 -10.39 -4.32 7.40
C ARG A 114 -9.22 -4.54 8.36
N GLN A 115 -8.75 -5.77 8.52
CA GLN A 115 -7.58 -6.09 9.34
C GLN A 115 -6.34 -5.35 8.82
N ALA A 116 -6.00 -5.57 7.55
CA ALA A 116 -4.80 -5.00 6.95
C ALA A 116 -4.83 -3.46 6.94
N THR A 117 -5.99 -2.86 6.63
CA THR A 117 -6.16 -1.40 6.71
C THR A 117 -6.05 -0.89 8.15
N GLY A 118 -6.49 -1.67 9.14
CA GLY A 118 -6.28 -1.38 10.56
C GLY A 118 -4.79 -1.35 10.95
N ILE A 119 -3.98 -2.28 10.43
CA ILE A 119 -2.53 -2.32 10.60
C ILE A 119 -1.88 -1.08 9.95
N LEU A 120 -2.30 -0.71 8.74
CA LEU A 120 -1.85 0.53 8.10
C LEU A 120 -2.17 1.77 8.96
N VAL A 121 -3.40 1.89 9.47
CA VAL A 121 -3.79 2.99 10.36
C VAL A 121 -2.96 3.01 11.64
N HIS A 122 -2.64 1.85 12.20
CA HIS A 122 -1.73 1.75 13.35
C HIS A 122 -0.37 2.36 13.02
N PHE A 123 0.26 1.96 11.91
CA PHE A 123 1.56 2.49 11.51
C PHE A 123 1.53 3.99 11.17
N ILE A 124 0.48 4.47 10.51
CA ILE A 124 0.32 5.91 10.29
C ILE A 124 0.33 6.66 11.63
N LYS A 125 -0.43 6.20 12.62
CA LYS A 125 -0.45 6.84 13.96
C LYS A 125 0.91 6.76 14.67
N ARG A 126 1.62 5.64 14.55
CA ARG A 126 2.98 5.49 15.09
C ARG A 126 3.92 6.53 14.49
N ILE A 127 3.88 6.74 13.18
CA ILE A 127 4.67 7.74 12.48
C ILE A 127 4.26 9.17 12.84
N GLN A 128 2.96 9.45 13.00
CA GLN A 128 2.47 10.75 13.48
C GLN A 128 3.05 11.10 14.86
N ASN A 129 3.11 10.12 15.76
CA ASN A 129 3.69 10.31 17.09
C ASN A 129 5.22 10.42 17.05
N LYS A 130 5.88 9.62 16.21
CA LYS A 130 7.36 9.60 16.08
C LYS A 130 7.90 10.88 15.43
N PHE A 131 7.16 11.46 14.47
CA PHE A 131 7.54 12.64 13.71
C PHE A 131 6.42 13.69 13.70
N PRO A 132 6.16 14.36 14.84
CA PRO A 132 5.05 15.31 14.95
C PRO A 132 5.26 16.59 14.11
N SER A 133 6.51 16.90 13.73
CA SER A 133 6.85 18.05 12.88
C SER A 133 6.62 17.79 11.38
N TRP A 134 6.43 16.54 10.96
CA TRP A 134 6.11 16.22 9.57
C TRP A 134 4.70 16.67 9.20
N SER A 135 4.50 17.04 7.94
CA SER A 135 3.14 17.27 7.43
C SER A 135 2.32 15.98 7.45
N ARG A 136 0.99 16.10 7.38
CA ARG A 136 0.10 14.93 7.31
C ARG A 136 0.44 14.03 6.12
N GLU A 137 0.81 14.61 4.98
CA GLU A 137 1.22 13.89 3.78
C GLU A 137 2.55 13.14 3.97
N GLN A 138 3.51 13.75 4.66
CA GLN A 138 4.78 13.08 5.00
C GLN A 138 4.54 11.93 5.99
N GLN A 139 3.69 12.15 7.00
CA GLN A 139 3.29 11.11 7.96
C GLN A 139 2.55 9.95 7.29
N LEU A 140 1.66 10.25 6.34
CA LEU A 140 0.99 9.23 5.53
C LEU A 140 2.00 8.37 4.77
N LYS A 141 2.96 9.01 4.08
CA LYS A 141 4.01 8.29 3.34
C LYS A 141 4.87 7.43 4.26
N GLY A 142 5.27 7.95 5.42
CA GLY A 142 6.00 7.19 6.43
C GLY A 142 5.19 6.01 6.97
N GLY A 143 3.88 6.18 7.18
CA GLY A 143 3.00 5.08 7.60
C GLY A 143 2.88 3.97 6.54
N ILE A 144 2.87 4.33 5.26
CA ILE A 144 2.91 3.37 4.15
C ILE A 144 4.26 2.63 4.12
N ALA A 145 5.38 3.33 4.30
CA ALA A 145 6.69 2.67 4.38
C ALA A 145 6.77 1.71 5.59
N ALA A 146 6.29 2.17 6.75
CA ALA A 146 6.25 1.38 7.98
C ALA A 146 5.34 0.14 7.86
N TYR A 147 4.33 0.14 6.99
CA TYR A 147 3.54 -1.08 6.71
C TYR A 147 4.42 -2.22 6.18
N ASN A 148 5.45 -1.91 5.39
CA ASN A 148 6.34 -2.91 4.80
C ASN A 148 7.46 -3.37 5.75
N MET A 149 7.95 -2.50 6.63
CA MET A 149 9.21 -2.75 7.37
C MET A 149 9.19 -2.31 8.84
N GLY A 150 8.03 -1.93 9.36
CA GLY A 150 7.83 -1.47 10.73
C GLY A 150 8.27 -0.02 10.96
N ASP A 151 7.61 0.67 11.89
CA ASP A 151 7.89 2.08 12.23
C ASP A 151 9.29 2.31 12.81
N GLY A 152 9.94 1.27 13.35
CA GLY A 152 11.30 1.33 13.88
C GLY A 152 12.33 1.78 12.83
N ASN A 153 12.14 1.37 11.58
CA ASN A 153 13.09 1.60 10.48
C ASN A 153 12.83 2.90 9.70
N VAL A 154 11.75 3.63 10.00
CA VAL A 154 11.51 4.96 9.41
C VAL A 154 12.32 6.00 10.20
N HIS A 155 13.42 6.50 9.64
CA HIS A 155 14.35 7.40 10.34
C HIS A 155 14.27 8.86 9.88
N SER A 156 14.03 9.11 8.59
CA SER A 156 13.85 10.45 8.04
C SER A 156 12.89 10.42 6.85
N TYR A 157 12.42 11.58 6.40
CA TYR A 157 11.47 11.66 5.29
C TYR A 157 12.16 11.45 3.94
N GLU A 158 13.38 11.98 3.80
CA GLU A 158 14.20 11.93 2.60
C GLU A 158 14.59 10.50 2.25
N ASN A 159 14.84 9.68 3.28
CA ASN A 159 15.26 8.29 3.18
C ASN A 159 14.18 7.30 3.65
N VAL A 160 12.90 7.70 3.58
CA VAL A 160 11.76 6.95 4.15
C VAL A 160 11.68 5.49 3.64
N ASP A 161 12.09 5.25 2.39
CA ASP A 161 12.04 3.93 1.76
C ASP A 161 13.39 3.18 1.78
N ALA A 162 14.47 3.73 2.36
CA ALA A 162 15.82 3.19 2.20
C ALA A 162 15.99 1.73 2.66
N ILE A 163 15.14 1.26 3.58
CA ILE A 163 15.14 -0.09 4.15
C ILE A 163 13.95 -0.93 3.64
N THR A 164 13.00 -0.33 2.90
CA THR A 164 11.84 -1.05 2.36
C THR A 164 12.20 -2.02 1.23
N THR A 165 11.34 -3.00 0.97
CA THR A 165 11.45 -3.88 -0.20
C THR A 165 11.55 -3.05 -1.48
N GLY A 166 12.58 -3.30 -2.31
CA GLY A 166 12.80 -2.54 -3.54
C GLY A 166 13.37 -1.13 -3.33
N LYS A 167 13.52 -0.68 -2.07
CA LYS A 167 13.90 0.68 -1.68
C LYS A 167 12.97 1.76 -2.24
N ASP A 168 11.69 1.41 -2.43
CA ASP A 168 10.71 2.24 -3.12
C ASP A 168 9.27 2.04 -2.65
N TYR A 169 9.03 1.31 -1.55
CA TYR A 169 7.70 0.79 -1.25
C TYR A 169 6.65 1.91 -1.16
N SER A 170 6.87 2.93 -0.33
CA SER A 170 5.91 4.04 -0.21
C SER A 170 5.88 4.91 -1.47
N ASN A 171 7.01 5.12 -2.14
CA ASN A 171 7.06 5.85 -3.41
C ASN A 171 6.22 5.19 -4.51
N ASP A 172 6.37 3.88 -4.69
CA ASP A 172 5.61 3.11 -5.68
C ASP A 172 4.12 3.06 -5.30
N VAL A 173 3.79 2.70 -4.06
CA VAL A 173 2.39 2.65 -3.58
C VAL A 173 1.68 4.00 -3.75
N VAL A 174 2.32 5.12 -3.40
CA VAL A 174 1.71 6.44 -3.59
C VAL A 174 1.45 6.73 -5.07
N ALA A 175 2.39 6.40 -5.96
CA ALA A 175 2.21 6.60 -7.41
C ALA A 175 1.07 5.73 -7.96
N ARG A 176 0.99 4.45 -7.56
CA ARG A 176 -0.15 3.57 -7.89
C ARG A 176 -1.47 4.12 -7.35
N ALA A 177 -1.49 4.63 -6.13
CA ALA A 177 -2.69 5.20 -5.51
C ALA A 177 -3.20 6.42 -6.27
N LYS A 178 -2.30 7.30 -6.73
CA LYS A 178 -2.67 8.44 -7.57
C LYS A 178 -3.30 7.98 -8.89
N TRP A 179 -2.81 6.88 -9.49
CA TRP A 179 -3.43 6.29 -10.67
C TRP A 179 -4.83 5.76 -10.36
N TYR A 180 -5.00 4.94 -9.31
CA TYR A 180 -6.32 4.43 -8.92
C TYR A 180 -7.31 5.56 -8.60
N LYS A 181 -6.84 6.65 -7.97
CA LYS A 181 -7.67 7.83 -7.68
C LYS A 181 -8.28 8.45 -8.94
N ARG A 182 -7.49 8.55 -10.01
CA ARG A 182 -7.95 9.07 -11.31
C ARG A 182 -8.84 8.08 -12.06
N ASN A 183 -8.86 6.82 -11.66
CA ASN A 183 -9.57 5.73 -12.33
C ASN A 183 -10.68 5.12 -11.47
N GLY A 184 -11.25 5.91 -10.55
CA GLY A 184 -12.51 5.58 -9.87
C GLY A 184 -12.41 4.95 -8.48
N TYR A 185 -11.27 5.06 -7.81
CA TYR A 185 -11.10 4.73 -6.39
C TYR A 185 -11.06 5.99 -5.50
#